data_AF-A0A7J6RB37-F1
#
_entry.id   AF-A0A7J6RB37-F1
#
_cell.length_a   1.000
_cell.length_b   1.000
_cell.length_c   1.000
_cell.angle_alpha   90.00
_cell.angle_beta   90.00
_cell.angle_gamma   90.00
#
_symmetry.space_group_name_H-M   'P 1'
#
loop_
_entity.id
_entity.type
_entity.pdbx_description
1 polymer ?
#
loop_
_entity_poly.entity_id
_entity_poly.type
_entity_poly.pdbx_seq_one_letter_code
_entity_poly.pdbx_strand_id
1 'polypeptide(L)'
;TEEGERGVIINVASIAAFDGQQGQSAYSSSKAGVVGLALPMARDLAPYGIRVNTIAPGIIKSPMSDQIPPKVSQSLQCTLGNETVEVFTMTGAEAPVEYAMLPTTFR
;
A
#
# COMPACT_ATOMS: atom_id res chain seq x y z
N THR A 1 -9.06 0.59 -26.01
CA THR A 1 -10.34 0.51 -26.75
C THR A 1 -10.39 1.65 -27.73
N GLU A 2 -11.38 1.67 -28.64
CA GLU A 2 -11.56 2.74 -29.65
C GLU A 2 -11.72 4.15 -29.02
N GLU A 3 -11.82 4.24 -27.69
CA GLU A 3 -11.96 5.48 -26.91
C GLU A 3 -10.67 5.98 -26.22
N GLY A 4 -9.52 5.33 -26.42
CA GLY A 4 -8.25 5.76 -25.81
C GLY A 4 -8.14 5.49 -24.30
N GLU A 5 -8.90 4.50 -23.79
CA GLU A 5 -8.84 4.09 -22.39
C GLU A 5 -7.42 3.69 -21.95
N ARG A 6 -7.00 4.28 -20.83
CA ARG A 6 -5.71 4.06 -20.18
C ARG A 6 -5.84 3.07 -19.03
N GLY A 7 -4.84 2.21 -18.84
CA GLY A 7 -4.84 1.23 -17.75
C GLY A 7 -4.49 1.82 -16.39
N VAL A 8 -4.97 1.16 -15.33
CA VAL A 8 -4.59 1.46 -13.95
C VAL A 8 -4.29 0.15 -13.23
N ILE A 9 -3.14 0.08 -12.59
CA ILE A 9 -2.74 -1.01 -11.70
C ILE A 9 -2.74 -0.48 -10.27
N ILE A 10 -3.40 -1.21 -9.36
CA ILE A 10 -3.37 -0.92 -7.93
C ILE A 10 -2.76 -2.10 -7.19
N ASN A 11 -1.62 -1.85 -6.57
CA ASN A 11 -0.91 -2.80 -5.72
C ASN A 11 -1.34 -2.61 -4.27
N VAL A 12 -1.37 -3.71 -3.51
CA VAL A 12 -1.68 -3.69 -2.07
C VAL A 12 -0.44 -4.09 -1.27
N ALA A 13 0.22 -3.10 -0.69
CA ALA A 13 1.32 -3.22 0.24
C ALA A 13 0.81 -3.37 1.69
N SER A 14 1.56 -2.85 2.67
CA SER A 14 1.18 -2.75 4.08
C SER A 14 2.12 -1.77 4.77
N ILE A 15 1.67 -1.10 5.83
CA ILE A 15 2.54 -0.28 6.68
C ILE A 15 3.71 -1.09 7.29
N ALA A 16 3.57 -2.41 7.41
CA ALA A 16 4.63 -3.32 7.83
C ALA A 16 5.87 -3.28 6.91
N ALA A 17 5.71 -2.80 5.67
CA ALA A 17 6.81 -2.56 4.73
C ALA A 17 7.77 -1.45 5.16
N PHE A 18 7.29 -0.48 5.96
CA PHE A 18 8.04 0.72 6.35
C PHE A 18 8.54 0.64 7.79
N ASP A 19 7.67 0.27 8.73
CA ASP A 19 8.01 0.21 10.17
C ASP A 19 8.83 -1.03 10.56
N GLY A 20 8.81 -2.09 9.74
CA GLY A 20 9.55 -3.32 10.04
C GLY A 20 8.98 -4.06 11.27
N GLN A 21 7.84 -4.72 11.08
CA GLN A 21 7.13 -5.39 12.17
C GLN A 21 7.92 -6.60 12.73
N GLN A 22 8.30 -6.56 14.01
CA GLN A 22 9.07 -7.63 14.66
C GLN A 22 8.28 -8.97 14.63
N GLY A 23 8.96 -10.06 14.26
CA GLY A 23 8.33 -11.37 14.13
C GLY A 23 7.58 -11.59 12.81
N GLN A 24 7.57 -10.62 11.90
CA GLN A 24 6.96 -10.74 10.58
C GLN A 24 7.92 -10.38 9.44
N SER A 25 9.18 -10.80 9.53
CA SER A 25 10.21 -10.50 8.53
C SER A 25 9.83 -10.91 7.10
N ALA A 26 9.22 -12.08 6.93
CA ALA A 26 8.75 -12.54 5.62
C ALA A 26 7.62 -11.67 5.07
N TYR A 27 6.65 -11.29 5.91
CA TYR A 27 5.55 -10.42 5.51
C TYR A 27 6.05 -9.02 5.18
N SER A 28 6.84 -8.40 6.06
CA SER A 28 7.44 -7.07 5.86
C SER A 28 8.32 -7.04 4.60
N SER A 29 9.13 -8.07 4.36
CA SER A 29 9.93 -8.22 3.14
C SER A 29 9.05 -8.32 1.89
N SER A 30 8.00 -9.13 1.92
CA SER A 30 7.07 -9.27 0.79
C SER A 30 6.39 -7.94 0.44
N LYS A 31 5.99 -7.18 1.46
CA LYS A 31 5.29 -5.89 1.27
C LYS A 31 6.23 -4.76 0.90
N ALA A 32 7.48 -4.77 1.40
CA ALA A 32 8.54 -3.88 0.92
C ALA A 32 8.89 -4.14 -0.55
N GLY A 33 8.86 -5.41 -0.99
CA GLY A 33 9.01 -5.76 -2.41
C GLY A 33 7.93 -5.12 -3.28
N VAL A 34 6.67 -5.14 -2.85
CA VAL A 34 5.55 -4.49 -3.57
C VAL A 34 5.74 -2.96 -3.64
N VAL A 35 6.18 -2.33 -2.55
CA VAL A 35 6.49 -0.89 -2.54
C VAL A 35 7.65 -0.58 -3.49
N GLY A 36 8.71 -1.39 -3.47
CA GLY A 36 9.87 -1.23 -4.36
C GLY A 36 9.54 -1.41 -5.84
N LEU A 37 8.52 -2.21 -6.17
CA LEU A 37 8.05 -2.42 -7.55
C LEU A 37 7.25 -1.23 -8.10
N ALA A 38 6.66 -0.40 -7.24
CA ALA A 38 5.71 0.64 -7.66
C ALA A 38 6.32 1.64 -8.65
N LEU A 39 7.49 2.20 -8.32
CA LEU A 39 8.16 3.20 -9.15
C LEU A 39 8.72 2.65 -10.48
N PRO A 40 9.47 1.53 -10.52
CA PRO A 40 9.95 0.99 -11.79
C PRO A 40 8.79 0.57 -12.69
N MET A 41 7.75 -0.09 -12.15
CA MET A 41 6.57 -0.45 -12.96
C MET A 41 5.85 0.78 -13.51
N ALA A 42 5.68 1.84 -12.71
CA ALA A 42 5.06 3.08 -13.19
C ALA A 42 5.85 3.69 -14.36
N ARG A 43 7.19 3.67 -14.30
CA ARG A 43 8.06 4.18 -15.35
C ARG A 43 8.02 3.33 -16.61
N ASP A 44 8.06 2.01 -16.47
CA ASP A 44 8.03 1.07 -17.59
C ASP A 44 6.68 1.12 -18.33
N LEU A 45 5.59 1.38 -17.60
CA LEU A 45 4.24 1.36 -18.12
C LEU A 45 3.70 2.74 -18.55
N ALA A 46 4.39 3.82 -18.18
CA ALA A 46 4.02 5.19 -18.57
C ALA A 46 3.93 5.42 -20.09
N PRO A 47 4.80 4.88 -20.96
CA PRO A 47 4.68 5.03 -22.42
C PRO A 47 3.38 4.44 -22.98
N TYR A 48 2.81 3.44 -22.30
CA TYR A 48 1.53 2.82 -22.65
C TYR A 48 0.34 3.55 -22.02
N GLY A 49 0.58 4.68 -21.34
CA GLY A 49 -0.44 5.44 -20.63
C GLY A 49 -0.98 4.75 -19.37
N ILE A 50 -0.33 3.69 -18.89
CA ILE A 50 -0.80 2.92 -17.73
C ILE A 50 -0.21 3.52 -16.45
N ARG A 51 -1.06 3.72 -15.43
CA ARG A 51 -0.66 4.23 -14.11
C ARG A 51 -0.54 3.09 -13.10
N VAL A 52 0.39 3.20 -12.18
CA VAL A 52 0.60 2.21 -11.11
C VAL A 52 0.56 2.91 -9.77
N ASN A 53 -0.40 2.54 -8.93
CA ASN A 53 -0.54 3.06 -7.58
C ASN A 53 -0.38 1.94 -6.56
N THR A 54 0.15 2.25 -5.39
CA THR A 54 0.29 1.27 -4.31
C THR A 54 -0.37 1.81 -3.06
N ILE A 55 -1.28 1.03 -2.48
CA ILE A 55 -1.90 1.33 -1.19
C ILE A 55 -1.24 0.47 -0.11
N ALA A 56 -0.89 1.04 1.02
CA ALA A 56 -0.30 0.37 2.17
C ALA A 56 -1.22 0.51 3.38
N PRO A 57 -2.09 -0.48 3.62
CA PRO A 57 -2.96 -0.49 4.78
C PRO A 57 -2.20 -0.73 6.09
N GLY A 58 -2.63 -0.04 7.13
CA GLY A 58 -2.44 -0.39 8.54
C GLY A 58 -3.42 -1.46 9.00
N ILE A 59 -3.66 -1.55 10.31
CA ILE A 59 -4.59 -2.53 10.85
C ILE A 59 -6.02 -2.10 10.54
N ILE A 60 -6.69 -2.90 9.71
CA ILE A 60 -8.10 -2.75 9.34
C ILE A 60 -8.89 -3.91 9.95
N LYS A 61 -10.09 -3.62 10.47
CA LYS A 61 -11.06 -4.65 10.88
C LYS A 61 -11.44 -5.52 9.68
N SER A 62 -11.06 -6.78 9.74
CA SER A 62 -11.36 -7.81 8.75
C SER A 62 -11.45 -9.17 9.43
N PRO A 63 -12.07 -10.19 8.79
CA PRO A 63 -12.05 -11.56 9.33
C PRO A 63 -10.64 -12.09 9.61
N MET A 64 -9.62 -11.57 8.92
CA MET A 64 -8.21 -11.88 9.17
C MET A 64 -7.70 -11.26 10.48
N SER A 65 -8.05 -10.00 10.77
CA SER A 65 -7.66 -9.37 12.05
C SER A 65 -8.35 -10.02 13.25
N ASP A 66 -9.53 -10.58 13.06
CA ASP A 66 -10.30 -11.25 14.12
C ASP A 66 -9.69 -12.59 14.54
N GLN A 67 -8.86 -13.19 13.67
CA GLN A 67 -8.12 -14.42 13.98
C GLN A 67 -6.81 -14.15 14.74
N ILE A 68 -6.36 -12.89 14.82
CA ILE A 68 -5.15 -12.53 15.55
C ILE A 68 -5.47 -12.55 17.06
N PRO A 69 -4.70 -13.31 17.87
CA PRO A 69 -4.92 -13.34 19.31
C PRO A 69 -4.84 -11.93 19.92
N PRO A 70 -5.69 -11.58 20.91
CA PRO A 70 -5.84 -10.21 21.41
C PRO A 70 -4.52 -9.55 21.83
N LYS A 71 -3.60 -10.34 22.41
CA LYS A 71 -2.29 -9.89 22.87
C LYS A 71 -1.38 -9.43 21.71
N VAL A 72 -1.50 -10.06 20.55
CA VAL A 72 -0.74 -9.70 19.34
C VAL A 72 -1.42 -8.52 18.65
N SER A 73 -2.75 -8.51 18.58
CA SER A 73 -3.51 -7.39 17.99
C SER A 73 -3.19 -6.05 18.68
N GLN A 74 -3.09 -6.06 20.02
CA GLN A 74 -2.72 -4.89 20.81
C GLN A 74 -1.28 -4.42 20.56
N SER A 75 -0.32 -5.35 20.45
CA SER A 75 1.06 -4.96 20.16
C SER A 75 1.20 -4.38 18.76
N LEU A 76 0.50 -4.94 17.78
CA LEU A 76 0.53 -4.45 16.41
C LEU A 76 -0.19 -3.10 16.27
N GLN A 77 -1.29 -2.88 16.99
CA GLN A 77 -1.99 -1.59 17.06
C GLN A 77 -1.15 -0.50 17.71
N CYS A 78 -0.37 -0.85 18.74
CA CYS A 78 0.54 0.08 19.40
C CYS A 78 1.68 0.54 18.48
N THR A 79 2.23 -0.37 17.67
CA THR A 79 3.32 -0.06 16.75
C THR A 79 2.85 0.70 15.52
N LEU A 80 1.71 0.32 14.92
CA LEU A 80 1.34 0.74 13.57
C LEU A 80 0.32 1.89 13.50
N GLY A 81 -0.20 2.35 14.64
CA GLY A 81 -1.32 3.27 14.68
C GLY A 81 -2.62 2.63 14.18
N ASN A 82 -3.77 3.17 14.61
CA ASN A 82 -5.07 2.70 14.15
C ASN A 82 -5.43 3.35 12.80
N GLU A 83 -5.94 2.54 11.87
CA GLU A 83 -6.73 3.00 10.71
C GLU A 83 -6.00 3.80 9.62
N THR A 84 -4.67 3.81 9.60
CA THR A 84 -3.89 4.50 8.56
C THR A 84 -3.87 3.71 7.25
N VAL A 85 -4.16 4.37 6.12
CA VAL A 85 -3.85 3.85 4.78
C VAL A 85 -2.92 4.85 4.10
N GLU A 86 -1.72 4.42 3.77
CA GLU A 86 -0.83 5.22 2.93
C GLU A 86 -1.11 4.93 1.46
N VAL A 87 -1.32 5.97 0.67
CA VAL A 87 -1.54 5.84 -0.78
C VAL A 87 -0.37 6.48 -1.52
N PHE A 88 0.36 5.67 -2.27
CA PHE A 88 1.40 6.12 -3.19
C PHE A 88 0.83 6.15 -4.60
N THR A 89 0.58 7.36 -5.08
CA THR A 89 0.11 7.59 -6.45
C THR A 89 1.30 7.92 -7.36
N MET A 90 1.51 7.12 -8.40
CA MET A 90 2.51 7.41 -9.43
C MET A 90 1.81 7.76 -10.74
N THR A 91 1.72 9.06 -11.02
CA THR A 91 1.18 9.62 -12.26
C THR A 91 2.32 10.13 -13.13
N GLY A 92 2.81 9.31 -14.07
CA GLY A 92 3.84 9.70 -15.04
C GLY A 92 5.28 9.42 -14.62
N ALA A 93 6.24 10.07 -15.29
CA ALA A 93 7.69 9.91 -15.08
C ALA A 93 8.24 10.64 -13.83
N GLU A 94 7.42 11.43 -13.17
CA GLU A 94 7.76 12.23 -11.99
C GLU A 94 7.53 11.42 -10.69
N ALA A 95 8.35 11.70 -9.67
CA ALA A 95 8.31 11.06 -8.35
C ALA A 95 7.01 11.41 -7.59
N PRO A 96 6.62 10.66 -6.53
CA PRO A 96 5.26 10.69 -6.00
C PRO A 96 4.82 12.09 -5.56
N VAL A 97 3.70 12.53 -6.12
CA VAL A 97 2.92 13.65 -5.59
C VAL A 97 2.03 13.08 -4.48
N GLU A 98 2.38 13.45 -3.25
CA GLU A 98 1.55 13.40 -2.04
C GLU A 98 1.52 12.09 -1.22
N TYR A 99 2.11 12.17 -0.03
CA TYR A 99 1.88 11.25 1.11
C TYR A 99 0.57 11.70 1.79
N ALA A 100 -0.57 11.34 1.20
CA ALA A 100 -1.85 11.69 1.77
C ALA A 100 -2.26 10.63 2.81
N MET A 101 -2.21 11.00 4.10
CA MET A 101 -2.92 10.25 5.14
C MET A 101 -4.42 10.42 4.89
N LEU A 102 -5.04 9.44 4.22
CA LEU A 102 -6.48 9.46 4.01
C LEU A 102 -7.18 8.80 5.20
N PRO A 103 -7.98 9.54 6.00
CA PRO A 103 -8.94 8.90 6.88
C PRO A 103 -9.93 8.11 6.01
N THR A 104 -10.35 6.94 6.49
CA THR A 104 -11.00 5.84 5.75
C THR A 104 -12.38 6.17 5.15
N THR A 105 -12.77 7.43 5.03
CA THR A 105 -14.05 7.86 4.45
C THR A 105 -13.87 8.26 3.00
N PHE A 106 -13.99 7.29 2.09
CA PHE A 106 -14.33 7.58 0.69
C PHE A 106 -15.77 8.12 0.67
N ARG A 107 -15.92 9.42 0.41
CA ARG A 107 -17.20 10.05 0.03
C ARG A 107 -17.12 10.48 -1.43
#